data_AF-A0A538UDW5-F1
#
_entry.id   AF-A0A538UDW5-F1
#
_cell.length_a   1.000
_cell.length_b   1.000
_cell.length_c   1.000
_cell.angle_alpha   90.00
_cell.angle_beta   90.00
_cell.angle_gamma   90.00
#
_symmetry.space_group_name_H-M   'P 1'
#
loop_
_entity.id
_entity.type
_entity.pdbx_description
1 polymer ?
#
loop_
_entity_poly.entity_id
_entity_poly.type
_entity_poly.pdbx_seq_one_letter_code
_entity_poly.pdbx_strand_id
1 'polypeptide(L)'
;MKRYSLTHLSNPVLSRGLDAMASQDRVTTSALLAYLAEFDARKLYRPAACSSMFAYCVSRLGLSEDSAAKRIHAARLARRFPVIFGALADGRLHLSAVVLLAPHLTEDTAPDLLAAAAHKTKAEIERLLAERFPQPEVLAWVAAVPAKQHAPGHVGMTTPELAPGRVEAELPRVPEAVGGAPQHAPGHVGSGSRVTPLSSQSYEVQFTRSALRGPGAAGAPGRRRGRRGGRQAGA
;
A
#
# COMPACT_ATOMS: atom_id res chain seq x y z
N MET A 1 18.49 17.10 -29.99
CA MET A 1 18.36 17.17 -28.51
C MET A 1 18.73 18.55 -27.89
N LYS A 2 18.88 19.67 -28.64
CA LYS A 2 19.38 20.94 -28.04
C LYS A 2 18.48 21.58 -26.97
N ARG A 3 17.16 21.31 -26.95
CA ARG A 3 16.16 21.97 -26.08
C ARG A 3 16.42 21.85 -24.56
N TYR A 4 17.16 20.83 -24.12
CA TYR A 4 17.43 20.58 -22.69
C TYR A 4 18.86 20.93 -22.27
N SER A 5 19.69 21.51 -23.15
CA SER A 5 21.04 21.94 -22.81
C SER A 5 21.08 23.43 -22.50
N LEU A 6 21.27 23.76 -21.21
CA LEU A 6 21.31 25.13 -20.70
C LEU A 6 22.73 25.67 -20.48
N THR A 7 23.77 24.98 -20.97
CA THR A 7 25.20 25.32 -20.79
C THR A 7 25.63 26.66 -21.39
N HIS A 8 24.75 27.32 -22.15
CA HIS A 8 24.95 28.64 -22.74
C HIS A 8 24.40 29.78 -21.88
N LEU A 9 23.73 29.48 -20.75
CA LEU A 9 23.18 30.48 -19.83
C LEU A 9 24.20 30.83 -18.73
N SER A 10 24.36 32.12 -18.46
CA SER A 10 25.09 32.58 -17.27
C SER A 10 24.33 32.25 -15.99
N ASN A 11 25.03 31.96 -14.89
CA ASN A 11 24.47 31.64 -13.57
C ASN A 11 23.25 32.51 -13.15
N PRO A 12 23.29 33.87 -13.17
CA PRO A 12 22.13 34.68 -12.74
C PRO A 12 20.93 34.61 -13.68
N VAL A 13 21.11 34.20 -14.94
CA VAL A 13 20.00 33.89 -15.87
C VAL A 13 19.44 32.50 -15.57
N LEU A 14 20.30 31.52 -15.29
CA LEU A 14 19.90 30.16 -14.94
C LEU A 14 19.09 30.12 -13.63
N SER A 15 19.52 30.84 -12.58
CA SER A 15 18.77 30.93 -11.31
C SER A 15 17.37 31.50 -11.51
N ARG A 16 17.24 32.69 -12.12
CA ARG A 16 15.94 33.30 -12.39
C ARG A 16 15.05 32.43 -13.29
N GLY A 17 15.66 31.73 -14.25
CA GLY A 17 14.96 30.75 -15.08
C GLY A 17 14.42 29.57 -14.28
N LEU A 18 15.20 29.03 -13.34
CA LEU A 18 14.77 27.97 -12.44
C LEU A 18 13.63 28.42 -11.50
N ASP A 19 13.74 29.61 -10.90
CA ASP A 19 12.71 30.17 -10.01
C ASP A 19 11.38 30.40 -10.75
N ALA A 20 11.45 30.90 -11.99
CA ALA A 20 10.30 31.07 -12.86
C ALA A 20 9.67 29.73 -13.27
N MET A 21 10.47 28.73 -13.66
CA MET A 21 9.97 27.40 -14.02
C MET A 21 9.38 26.67 -12.82
N ALA A 22 10.00 26.76 -11.64
CA ALA A 22 9.46 26.19 -10.40
C ALA A 22 8.13 26.84 -10.00
N SER A 23 7.94 28.13 -10.30
CA SER A 23 6.69 28.83 -10.03
C SER A 23 5.61 28.50 -11.07
N GLN A 24 5.98 28.38 -12.34
CA GLN A 24 5.08 27.90 -13.39
C GLN A 24 4.64 26.44 -13.14
N ASP A 25 5.51 25.56 -12.65
CA ASP A 25 5.16 24.17 -12.30
C ASP A 25 4.12 24.10 -11.19
N ARG A 26 4.23 24.95 -10.15
CA ARG A 26 3.23 25.05 -9.07
C ARG A 26 1.87 25.53 -9.58
N VAL A 27 1.85 26.60 -10.39
CA VAL A 27 0.62 27.10 -11.04
C VAL A 27 -0.01 26.01 -11.92
N THR A 28 0.80 25.34 -12.74
CA THR A 28 0.33 24.27 -13.65
C THR A 28 -0.18 23.05 -12.88
N THR A 29 0.47 22.68 -11.78
CA THR A 29 0.03 21.60 -10.88
C THR A 29 -1.28 21.97 -10.19
N SER A 30 -1.46 23.21 -9.73
CA SER A 30 -2.71 23.65 -9.12
C SER A 30 -3.87 23.63 -10.13
N ALA A 31 -3.65 24.14 -11.35
CA ALA A 31 -4.62 24.07 -12.43
C ALA A 31 -4.98 22.61 -12.78
N LEU A 32 -3.99 21.71 -12.88
CA LEU A 32 -4.21 20.28 -13.09
C LEU A 32 -5.09 19.67 -11.98
N LEU A 33 -4.87 20.03 -10.71
CA LEU A 33 -5.70 19.56 -9.61
C LEU A 33 -7.15 20.07 -9.72
N ALA A 34 -7.37 21.30 -10.19
CA ALA A 34 -8.73 21.82 -10.44
C ALA A 34 -9.44 21.05 -11.57
N TYR A 35 -8.76 20.76 -12.68
CA TYR A 35 -9.28 19.88 -13.73
C TYR A 35 -9.58 18.47 -13.21
N LEU A 36 -8.66 17.85 -12.47
CA LEU A 36 -8.86 16.53 -11.87
C LEU A 36 -10.04 16.52 -10.88
N ALA A 37 -10.21 17.59 -10.10
CA ALA A 37 -11.29 17.74 -9.13
C ALA A 37 -12.66 17.74 -9.80
N GLU A 38 -12.82 18.48 -10.90
CA GLU A 38 -14.09 18.59 -11.62
C GLU A 38 -14.39 17.35 -12.48
N PHE A 39 -13.35 16.78 -13.11
CA PHE A 39 -13.44 15.54 -13.90
C PHE A 39 -13.81 14.33 -13.02
N ASP A 40 -13.30 14.28 -11.79
CA ASP A 40 -13.69 13.32 -10.74
C ASP A 40 -15.13 13.53 -10.27
N ALA A 41 -15.54 14.78 -9.99
CA ALA A 41 -16.89 15.13 -9.54
C ALA A 41 -17.96 14.71 -10.56
N ARG A 42 -17.74 15.07 -11.83
CA ARG A 42 -18.60 14.71 -12.98
C ARG A 42 -18.43 13.27 -13.45
N LYS A 43 -17.48 12.52 -12.87
CA LYS A 43 -17.17 11.10 -13.18
C LYS A 43 -16.88 10.84 -14.67
N LEU A 44 -16.22 11.81 -15.34
CA LEU A 44 -15.93 11.80 -16.78
C LEU A 44 -14.94 10.70 -17.22
N TYR A 45 -14.36 9.98 -16.25
CA TYR A 45 -13.61 8.75 -16.49
C TYR A 45 -14.51 7.60 -16.99
N ARG A 46 -15.83 7.64 -16.74
CA ARG A 46 -16.77 6.56 -17.11
C ARG A 46 -16.94 6.37 -18.63
N PRO A 47 -17.23 7.42 -19.45
CA PRO A 47 -17.25 7.27 -20.91
C PRO A 47 -15.91 6.82 -21.51
N ALA A 48 -14.80 7.06 -20.81
CA ALA A 48 -13.46 6.60 -21.19
C ALA A 48 -13.17 5.15 -20.78
N ALA A 49 -14.21 4.34 -20.51
CA ALA A 49 -14.17 2.94 -20.07
C ALA A 49 -13.35 2.65 -18.80
N CYS A 50 -13.04 3.68 -17.99
CA CYS A 50 -12.27 3.53 -16.76
C CYS A 50 -13.20 3.28 -15.56
N SER A 51 -12.89 2.28 -14.73
CA SER A 51 -13.69 1.93 -13.54
C SER A 51 -13.71 3.02 -12.47
N SER A 52 -12.65 3.84 -12.40
CA SER A 52 -12.45 4.88 -11.40
C SER A 52 -11.57 6.01 -11.94
N MET A 53 -11.56 7.15 -11.25
CA MET A 53 -10.62 8.24 -11.52
C MET A 53 -9.16 7.78 -11.38
N PHE A 54 -8.87 6.87 -10.45
CA PHE A 54 -7.54 6.29 -10.28
C PHE A 54 -7.11 5.48 -11.51
N ALA A 55 -7.98 4.60 -12.00
CA ALA A 55 -7.73 3.83 -13.23
C ALA A 55 -7.50 4.75 -14.44
N TYR A 56 -8.24 5.86 -14.54
CA TYR A 56 -8.03 6.87 -15.58
C TYR A 56 -6.67 7.58 -15.45
N CYS A 57 -6.31 8.05 -14.25
CA CYS A 57 -5.01 8.70 -13.99
C CYS A 57 -3.82 7.80 -14.35
N VAL A 58 -3.88 6.51 -14.03
CA VAL A 58 -2.80 5.57 -14.36
C VAL A 58 -2.80 5.23 -15.85
N SER A 59 -3.92 4.72 -16.39
CA SER A 59 -3.96 4.17 -17.76
C SER A 59 -4.07 5.22 -18.89
N ARG A 60 -4.59 6.41 -18.60
CA ARG A 60 -4.84 7.47 -19.62
C ARG A 60 -3.96 8.71 -19.46
N LEU A 61 -3.50 9.01 -18.24
CA LEU A 61 -2.59 10.14 -17.98
C LEU A 61 -1.14 9.70 -17.67
N GLY A 62 -0.85 8.39 -17.62
CA GLY A 62 0.50 7.87 -17.40
C GLY A 62 1.08 8.17 -16.02
N LEU A 63 0.25 8.47 -15.03
CA LEU A 63 0.69 8.74 -13.66
C LEU A 63 0.97 7.43 -12.93
N SER A 64 2.04 7.36 -12.14
CA SER A 64 2.23 6.26 -11.18
C SER A 64 1.12 6.23 -10.13
N GLU A 65 0.93 5.09 -9.48
CA GLU A 65 -0.13 4.85 -8.50
C GLU A 65 -0.09 5.86 -7.34
N ASP A 66 1.09 6.09 -6.78
CA ASP A 66 1.33 7.09 -5.73
C ASP A 66 1.03 8.53 -6.21
N SER A 67 1.45 8.85 -7.43
CA SER A 67 1.18 10.15 -8.08
C SER A 67 -0.32 10.37 -8.30
N ALA A 68 -1.02 9.36 -8.79
CA ALA A 68 -2.46 9.37 -9.01
C ALA A 68 -3.23 9.48 -7.68
N ALA A 69 -2.88 8.69 -6.67
CA ALA A 69 -3.52 8.71 -5.36
C ALA A 69 -3.39 10.08 -4.69
N LYS A 70 -2.16 10.63 -4.61
CA LYS A 70 -1.90 11.95 -4.00
C LYS A 70 -2.62 13.08 -4.75
N ARG A 71 -2.58 13.08 -6.09
CA ARG A 71 -3.26 14.09 -6.91
C ARG A 71 -4.78 14.02 -6.79
N ILE A 72 -5.38 12.83 -6.83
CA ILE A 72 -6.84 12.66 -6.65
C ILE A 72 -7.27 13.09 -5.24
N HIS A 73 -6.51 12.72 -4.22
CA HIS A 73 -6.79 13.12 -2.83
C HIS A 73 -6.73 14.64 -2.65
N ALA A 74 -5.64 15.28 -3.09
CA ALA A 74 -5.47 16.73 -3.01
C ALA A 74 -6.51 17.49 -3.85
N ALA A 75 -6.87 17.00 -5.04
CA ALA A 75 -7.90 17.59 -5.89
C ALA A 75 -9.29 17.56 -5.21
N ARG A 76 -9.67 16.43 -4.61
CA ARG A 76 -10.93 16.30 -3.86
C ARG A 76 -10.98 17.21 -2.63
N LEU A 77 -9.86 17.33 -1.91
CA LEU A 77 -9.75 18.19 -0.73
C LEU A 77 -9.78 19.68 -1.10
N ALA A 78 -9.05 20.09 -2.15
CA ALA A 78 -9.07 21.46 -2.65
C ALA A 78 -10.45 21.86 -3.23
N ARG A 79 -11.23 20.90 -3.76
CA ARG A 79 -12.63 21.13 -4.13
C ARG A 79 -13.54 21.43 -2.94
N ARG A 80 -13.21 20.94 -1.73
CA ARG A 80 -13.88 21.30 -0.47
C ARG A 80 -13.35 22.62 0.10
N PHE A 81 -12.04 22.84 0.03
CA PHE A 81 -11.37 24.04 0.55
C PHE A 81 -10.63 24.79 -0.58
N PRO A 82 -11.32 25.64 -1.39
CA PRO A 82 -10.76 26.24 -2.61
C PRO A 82 -9.47 27.07 -2.40
N VAL A 83 -9.26 27.61 -1.19
CA VAL A 83 -8.03 28.31 -0.80
C VAL A 83 -6.75 27.48 -1.02
N ILE A 84 -6.85 26.15 -1.00
CA ILE A 84 -5.74 25.22 -1.28
C ILE A 84 -5.20 25.39 -2.70
N PHE A 85 -6.05 25.70 -3.70
CA PHE A 85 -5.57 25.93 -5.07
C PHE A 85 -4.65 27.15 -5.16
N GLY A 86 -5.02 28.25 -4.51
CA GLY A 86 -4.16 29.44 -4.41
C GLY A 86 -2.87 29.12 -3.65
N ALA A 87 -2.98 28.53 -2.46
CA ALA A 87 -1.81 28.21 -1.63
C ALA A 87 -0.81 27.26 -2.33
N LEU A 88 -1.27 26.32 -3.14
CA LEU A 88 -0.41 25.48 -3.99
C LEU A 88 0.25 26.27 -5.12
N ALA A 89 -0.51 27.12 -5.84
CA ALA A 89 0.02 27.92 -6.95
C ALA A 89 1.10 28.90 -6.47
N ASP A 90 0.84 29.62 -5.38
CA ASP A 90 1.78 30.55 -4.76
C ASP A 90 3.08 29.85 -4.31
N GLY A 91 2.98 28.58 -3.87
CA GLY A 91 4.04 27.87 -3.14
C GLY A 91 4.00 28.09 -1.64
N ARG A 92 2.86 28.52 -1.10
CA ARG A 92 2.58 28.49 0.34
C ARG A 92 2.41 27.05 0.84
N LEU A 93 1.88 26.14 0.01
CA LEU A 93 1.80 24.72 0.30
C LEU A 93 2.41 23.88 -0.83
N HIS A 94 2.80 22.64 -0.51
CA HIS A 94 3.20 21.61 -1.47
C HIS A 94 2.21 20.43 -1.43
N LEU A 95 2.21 19.59 -2.46
CA LEU A 95 1.23 18.49 -2.60
C LEU A 95 1.23 17.54 -1.39
N SER A 96 2.40 17.28 -0.80
CA SER A 96 2.53 16.43 0.40
C SER A 96 1.95 17.08 1.66
N ALA A 97 2.03 18.42 1.80
CA ALA A 97 1.36 19.14 2.88
C ALA A 97 -0.16 18.93 2.82
N VAL A 98 -0.75 19.10 1.64
CA VAL A 98 -2.20 18.96 1.43
C VAL A 98 -2.70 17.57 1.82
N VAL A 99 -1.91 16.51 1.55
CA VAL A 99 -2.24 15.13 1.97
C VAL A 99 -2.03 14.90 3.47
N LEU A 100 -1.01 15.49 4.10
CA LEU A 100 -0.76 15.38 5.54
C LEU A 100 -1.81 16.11 6.38
N LEU A 101 -2.25 17.29 5.95
CA LEU A 101 -3.23 18.10 6.67
C LEU A 101 -4.66 17.53 6.56
N ALA A 102 -4.94 16.74 5.51
CA ALA A 102 -6.28 16.25 5.18
C ALA A 102 -7.11 15.64 6.33
N PRO A 103 -6.54 14.81 7.25
CA PRO A 103 -7.31 14.25 8.36
C PRO A 103 -7.73 15.29 9.41
N HIS A 104 -7.11 16.47 9.41
CA HIS A 104 -7.21 17.51 10.43
C HIS A 104 -7.99 18.76 9.94
N LEU A 105 -8.48 18.77 8.70
CA LEU A 105 -9.18 19.90 8.08
C LEU A 105 -10.71 19.76 8.20
N THR A 106 -11.29 20.50 9.15
CA THR A 106 -12.71 20.87 9.20
C THR A 106 -12.90 22.29 8.68
N GLU A 107 -14.15 22.77 8.56
CA GLU A 107 -14.40 24.16 8.19
C GLU A 107 -13.81 25.15 9.22
N ASP A 108 -13.80 24.75 10.50
CA ASP A 108 -13.31 25.54 11.64
C ASP A 108 -11.77 25.56 11.72
N THR A 109 -11.12 24.41 11.48
CA THR A 109 -9.66 24.31 11.57
C THR A 109 -8.94 24.76 10.31
N ALA A 110 -9.58 24.68 9.13
CA ALA A 110 -8.90 24.91 7.86
C ALA A 110 -8.24 26.29 7.71
N PRO A 111 -8.84 27.43 8.10
CA PRO A 111 -8.21 28.74 7.92
C PRO A 111 -6.88 28.87 8.67
N ASP A 112 -6.87 28.51 9.96
CA ASP A 112 -5.67 28.58 10.80
C ASP A 112 -4.64 27.49 10.45
N LEU A 113 -5.09 26.24 10.24
CA LEU A 113 -4.18 25.13 9.97
C LEU A 113 -3.46 25.27 8.62
N LEU A 114 -4.15 25.77 7.58
CA LEU A 114 -3.54 26.03 6.27
C LEU A 114 -2.61 27.26 6.31
N ALA A 115 -2.89 28.25 7.15
CA ALA A 115 -2.00 29.39 7.38
C ALA A 115 -0.75 28.98 8.17
N ALA A 116 -0.91 28.23 9.26
CA ALA A 116 0.19 27.77 10.11
C ALA A 116 1.13 26.76 9.40
N ALA A 117 0.61 26.02 8.41
CA ALA A 117 1.40 25.14 7.55
C ALA A 117 2.11 25.86 6.38
N ALA A 118 1.89 27.17 6.18
CA ALA A 118 2.44 27.89 5.05
C ALA A 118 3.97 27.94 5.06
N HIS A 119 4.58 27.70 3.89
CA HIS A 119 6.02 27.62 3.62
C HIS A 119 6.81 26.58 4.45
N LYS A 120 6.13 25.72 5.22
CA LYS A 120 6.78 24.67 6.02
C LYS A 120 7.19 23.45 5.20
N THR A 121 8.36 22.90 5.53
CA THR A 121 8.77 21.59 5.01
C THR A 121 7.86 20.47 5.53
N LYS A 122 7.88 19.30 4.87
CA LYS A 122 7.11 18.12 5.28
C LYS A 122 7.29 17.79 6.77
N ALA A 123 8.54 17.76 7.25
CA ALA A 123 8.87 17.40 8.63
C ALA A 123 8.40 18.44 9.66
N GLU A 124 8.38 19.73 9.31
CA GLU A 124 7.83 20.78 10.18
C GLU A 124 6.30 20.74 10.25
N ILE A 125 5.62 20.31 9.18
CA ILE A 125 4.17 20.07 9.18
C ILE A 125 3.85 18.84 10.03
N GLU A 126 4.64 17.76 9.92
CA GLU A 126 4.48 16.57 10.78
C GLU A 126 4.69 16.92 12.25
N ARG A 127 5.68 17.77 12.58
CA ARG A 127 5.86 18.29 13.95
C ARG A 127 4.68 19.17 14.40
N LEU A 128 4.24 20.11 13.57
CA LEU A 128 3.09 20.99 13.86
C LEU A 128 1.80 20.20 14.09
N LEU A 129 1.59 19.11 13.35
CA LEU A 129 0.45 18.21 13.56
C LEU A 129 0.59 17.42 14.87
N ALA A 130 1.79 16.94 15.23
CA ALA A 130 2.03 16.27 16.51
C ALA A 130 1.87 17.21 17.72
N GLU A 131 2.28 18.47 17.60
CA GLU A 131 2.12 19.52 18.62
C GLU A 131 0.64 19.90 18.84
N ARG A 132 -0.17 19.96 17.77
CA ARG A 132 -1.58 20.41 17.82
C ARG A 132 -2.60 19.30 17.98
N PHE A 133 -2.29 18.10 17.48
CA PHE A 133 -3.14 16.92 17.50
C PHE A 133 -2.36 15.71 18.04
N PRO A 134 -1.87 15.78 19.30
CA PRO A 134 -1.16 14.66 19.91
C PRO A 134 -2.07 13.43 19.91
N GLN A 135 -1.59 12.32 19.35
CA GLN A 135 -2.33 11.07 19.42
C GLN A 135 -2.36 10.61 20.89
N PRO A 136 -3.54 10.30 21.46
CA PRO A 136 -3.60 9.73 22.80
C PRO A 136 -2.83 8.41 22.79
N GLU A 137 -1.89 8.24 23.72
CA GLU A 137 -1.01 7.08 23.79
C GLU A 137 -1.86 5.81 23.94
N VAL A 138 -1.95 5.04 22.86
CA VAL A 138 -2.87 3.90 22.77
C VAL A 138 -2.28 2.76 23.60
N LEU A 139 -2.63 2.74 24.90
CA LEU A 139 -2.27 1.68 25.84
C LEU A 139 -2.50 0.32 25.19
N ALA A 140 -1.41 -0.36 24.84
CA ALA A 140 -1.45 -1.62 24.14
C ALA A 140 -2.03 -2.70 25.06
N TRP A 141 -3.36 -2.86 25.02
CA TRP A 141 -4.07 -3.96 25.66
C TRP A 141 -3.67 -5.28 24.99
N VAL A 142 -2.54 -5.82 25.44
CA VAL A 142 -2.11 -7.19 25.15
C VAL A 142 -3.06 -8.14 25.87
N ALA A 143 -4.23 -8.36 25.26
CA ALA A 143 -5.17 -9.37 25.68
C ALA A 143 -4.48 -10.75 25.57
N ALA A 144 -4.13 -11.33 26.71
CA ALA A 144 -3.44 -12.61 26.76
C ALA A 144 -4.32 -13.68 26.11
N VAL A 145 -3.84 -14.28 25.01
CA VAL A 145 -4.54 -15.36 24.33
C VAL A 145 -4.62 -16.55 25.28
N PRO A 146 -5.83 -17.02 25.67
CA PRO A 146 -5.95 -18.18 26.52
C PRO A 146 -5.42 -19.41 25.79
N ALA A 147 -4.41 -20.07 26.38
CA ALA A 147 -3.84 -21.29 25.82
C ALA A 147 -4.93 -22.36 25.70
N LYS A 148 -5.12 -22.92 24.50
CA LYS A 148 -6.10 -24.00 24.27
C LYS A 148 -5.68 -25.22 25.07
N GLN A 149 -6.41 -25.49 26.16
CA GLN A 149 -6.29 -26.72 26.92
C GLN A 149 -6.76 -27.89 26.04
N HIS A 150 -5.82 -28.74 25.63
CA HIS A 150 -6.13 -30.00 24.97
C HIS A 150 -6.39 -31.08 26.02
N ALA A 151 -7.59 -31.64 26.03
CA ALA A 151 -7.98 -32.82 26.78
C ALA A 151 -8.52 -33.90 25.82
N PRO A 152 -8.35 -35.20 26.11
CA PRO A 152 -8.68 -36.28 25.18
C PRO A 152 -10.19 -36.52 25.02
N GLY A 153 -10.58 -37.02 23.85
CA GLY A 153 -11.97 -37.14 23.42
C GLY A 153 -12.69 -38.43 23.84
N HIS A 154 -14.01 -38.43 23.64
CA HIS A 154 -14.94 -39.53 23.91
C HIS A 154 -15.87 -39.72 22.70
N VAL A 155 -16.43 -40.92 22.51
CA VAL A 155 -17.12 -41.35 21.28
C VAL A 155 -18.61 -41.54 21.53
N GLY A 156 -19.49 -41.12 20.60
CA GLY A 156 -20.95 -41.31 20.73
C GLY A 156 -21.75 -40.98 19.46
N MET A 157 -22.41 -41.99 18.89
CA MET A 157 -23.17 -41.99 17.63
C MET A 157 -24.29 -40.95 17.47
N THR A 158 -24.56 -40.57 16.21
CA THR A 158 -25.86 -40.85 15.55
C THR A 158 -25.69 -40.90 14.02
N THR A 159 -26.58 -41.62 13.34
CA THR A 159 -26.60 -41.96 11.90
C THR A 159 -28.04 -42.35 11.49
N PRO A 160 -28.41 -42.53 10.20
CA PRO A 160 -27.67 -42.29 8.95
C PRO A 160 -28.29 -41.08 8.17
N GLU A 161 -28.78 -41.02 6.91
CA GLU A 161 -28.93 -41.92 5.75
C GLU A 161 -29.28 -41.13 4.45
N LEU A 162 -29.47 -41.83 3.32
CA LEU A 162 -30.19 -41.42 2.08
C LEU A 162 -29.52 -40.39 1.13
N ALA A 163 -28.55 -40.89 0.37
CA ALA A 163 -28.46 -40.63 -1.09
C ALA A 163 -29.12 -41.82 -1.85
N PRO A 164 -29.46 -41.74 -3.16
CA PRO A 164 -28.48 -41.76 -4.28
C PRO A 164 -28.85 -40.77 -5.42
N GLY A 165 -28.17 -40.67 -6.57
CA GLY A 165 -27.09 -41.50 -7.15
C GLY A 165 -26.24 -40.78 -8.22
N ARG A 166 -25.52 -41.55 -9.06
CA ARG A 166 -24.30 -41.12 -9.79
C ARG A 166 -24.16 -41.72 -11.20
N VAL A 167 -23.64 -40.93 -12.14
CA VAL A 167 -22.85 -41.27 -13.35
C VAL A 167 -22.00 -40.02 -13.68
N GLU A 168 -20.69 -39.99 -13.98
CA GLU A 168 -19.78 -40.81 -14.82
C GLU A 168 -20.02 -40.67 -16.34
N ALA A 169 -19.02 -40.39 -17.20
CA ALA A 169 -17.59 -40.05 -17.00
C ALA A 169 -16.97 -39.33 -18.24
N GLU A 170 -15.65 -39.50 -18.44
CA GLU A 170 -14.85 -39.29 -19.66
C GLU A 170 -14.12 -37.95 -19.92
N LEU A 171 -12.85 -38.07 -20.35
CA LEU A 171 -11.90 -37.02 -20.78
C LEU A 171 -11.15 -37.50 -22.03
N PRO A 172 -10.84 -36.61 -23.01
CA PRO A 172 -9.81 -36.89 -24.01
C PRO A 172 -8.68 -35.84 -24.07
N ARG A 173 -7.50 -36.27 -23.60
CA ARG A 173 -6.14 -36.18 -24.21
C ARG A 173 -5.71 -34.95 -25.06
N VAL A 174 -4.50 -34.46 -24.76
CA VAL A 174 -3.75 -33.40 -25.47
C VAL A 174 -3.00 -33.90 -26.73
N PRO A 175 -2.56 -32.99 -27.62
CA PRO A 175 -1.28 -33.09 -28.33
C PRO A 175 -0.33 -31.88 -28.09
N GLU A 176 0.96 -32.05 -28.39
CA GLU A 176 2.05 -31.11 -28.09
C GLU A 176 2.42 -30.15 -29.25
N ALA A 177 3.10 -29.02 -28.96
CA ALA A 177 4.23 -28.51 -29.77
C ALA A 177 5.02 -27.33 -29.14
N VAL A 178 6.27 -27.61 -28.76
CA VAL A 178 7.52 -26.82 -29.00
C VAL A 178 7.54 -25.28 -28.87
N GLY A 179 8.24 -24.80 -27.82
CA GLY A 179 9.54 -24.09 -27.98
C GLY A 179 9.62 -22.55 -27.97
N GLY A 180 10.44 -21.99 -27.06
CA GLY A 180 10.94 -20.60 -27.13
C GLY A 180 11.30 -19.94 -25.79
N ALA A 181 12.59 -19.85 -25.46
CA ALA A 181 13.15 -19.02 -24.37
C ALA A 181 14.32 -18.18 -24.92
N PRO A 182 14.60 -16.97 -24.39
CA PRO A 182 15.33 -16.79 -23.11
C PRO A 182 14.56 -15.89 -22.12
N GLN A 183 14.61 -16.11 -20.80
CA GLN A 183 15.73 -15.82 -19.87
C GLN A 183 16.25 -14.37 -19.89
N HIS A 184 15.78 -13.55 -18.94
CA HIS A 184 16.60 -13.07 -17.81
C HIS A 184 15.77 -12.13 -16.90
N ALA A 185 15.54 -12.53 -15.65
CA ALA A 185 14.96 -11.69 -14.60
C ALA A 185 15.68 -11.97 -13.26
N PRO A 186 16.13 -10.96 -12.50
CA PRO A 186 16.82 -11.19 -11.23
C PRO A 186 15.88 -11.73 -10.15
N GLY A 187 16.25 -12.83 -9.49
CA GLY A 187 15.52 -13.35 -8.34
C GLY A 187 15.96 -12.67 -7.04
N HIS A 188 15.06 -11.92 -6.40
CA HIS A 188 15.19 -11.52 -5.00
C HIS A 188 13.89 -11.77 -4.24
N VAL A 189 13.83 -12.90 -3.53
CA VAL A 189 12.89 -13.10 -2.42
C VAL A 189 13.61 -12.62 -1.16
N GLY A 190 13.17 -11.49 -0.60
CA GLY A 190 13.74 -10.89 0.61
C GLY A 190 12.64 -10.59 1.63
N SER A 191 12.83 -11.06 2.87
CA SER A 191 11.82 -10.97 3.93
C SER A 191 11.36 -9.53 4.19
N GLY A 192 10.05 -9.37 4.44
CA GLY A 192 9.49 -8.09 4.84
C GLY A 192 10.04 -7.62 6.18
N SER A 193 10.47 -6.35 6.23
CA SER A 193 10.71 -5.58 7.45
C SER A 193 10.41 -4.12 7.12
N ARG A 194 9.30 -3.60 7.66
CA ARG A 194 9.00 -2.16 7.59
C ARG A 194 9.47 -1.54 8.89
N VAL A 195 10.35 -0.55 8.76
CA VAL A 195 10.82 0.27 9.86
C VAL A 195 10.06 1.59 9.81
N THR A 196 9.36 1.93 10.88
CA THR A 196 8.62 3.19 11.00
C THR A 196 9.28 4.03 12.10
N PRO A 197 9.84 5.22 11.81
CA PRO A 197 10.35 6.08 12.86
C PRO A 197 9.20 6.64 13.69
N LEU A 198 9.28 6.49 15.01
CA LEU A 198 8.32 7.03 15.98
C LEU A 198 8.86 8.29 16.67
N SER A 199 10.18 8.44 16.77
CA SER A 199 10.84 9.66 17.25
C SER A 199 12.24 9.81 16.64
N SER A 200 12.95 10.89 16.96
CA SER A 200 14.37 11.06 16.60
C SER A 200 15.32 10.04 17.26
N GLN A 201 14.86 9.26 18.23
CA GLN A 201 15.61 8.22 18.93
C GLN A 201 14.83 6.89 19.05
N SER A 202 13.78 6.68 18.26
CA SER A 202 12.90 5.50 18.40
C SER A 202 12.33 5.02 17.06
N TYR A 203 12.46 3.73 16.79
CA TYR A 203 12.01 3.06 15.57
C TYR A 203 11.16 1.85 15.91
N GLU A 204 9.99 1.73 15.29
CA GLU A 204 9.21 0.49 15.26
C GLU A 204 9.75 -0.43 14.16
N VAL A 205 9.88 -1.73 14.44
CA VAL A 205 10.34 -2.74 13.45
C VAL A 205 9.34 -3.89 13.40
N GLN A 206 8.53 -3.93 12.33
CA GLN A 206 7.50 -4.96 12.17
C GLN A 206 8.03 -6.18 11.40
N PHE A 207 8.08 -7.34 12.08
CA PHE A 207 8.49 -8.63 11.51
C PHE A 207 7.29 -9.57 11.26
N THR A 208 6.91 -9.75 9.99
CA THR A 208 5.87 -10.70 9.58
C THR A 208 6.45 -12.10 9.34
N ARG A 209 6.30 -13.02 10.30
CA ARG A 209 6.65 -14.45 10.11
C ARG A 209 5.50 -15.23 9.47
N SER A 210 5.56 -15.47 8.16
CA SER A 210 4.69 -16.44 7.50
C SER A 210 5.03 -17.87 7.91
N ALA A 211 4.07 -18.60 8.45
CA ALA A 211 4.24 -20.01 8.82
C ALA A 211 4.12 -20.91 7.57
N LEU A 212 5.24 -21.45 7.10
CA LEU A 212 5.26 -22.44 6.01
C LEU A 212 4.66 -23.77 6.49
N ARG A 213 3.44 -24.07 6.04
CA ARG A 213 2.74 -25.33 6.26
C ARG A 213 3.40 -26.44 5.43
N GLY A 214 4.20 -27.29 6.08
CA GLY A 214 4.91 -28.38 5.39
C GLY A 214 3.95 -29.40 4.73
N PRO A 215 4.31 -29.96 3.55
CA PRO A 215 3.54 -31.00 2.90
C PRO A 215 3.62 -32.33 3.67
N GLY A 216 2.53 -33.10 3.67
CA GLY A 216 2.46 -34.39 4.36
C GLY A 216 3.31 -35.46 3.68
N ALA A 217 4.11 -36.19 4.45
CA ALA A 217 4.91 -37.31 3.95
C ALA A 217 4.02 -38.55 3.71
N ALA A 218 3.99 -39.03 2.46
CA ALA A 218 3.38 -40.31 2.12
C ALA A 218 4.21 -41.48 2.67
N GLY A 219 3.55 -42.55 3.14
CA GLY A 219 4.22 -43.71 3.71
C GLY A 219 4.88 -44.62 2.66
N ALA A 220 6.02 -45.21 3.01
CA ALA A 220 6.71 -46.24 2.23
C ALA A 220 6.90 -47.53 3.06
N PRO A 221 6.78 -48.75 2.47
CA PRO A 221 6.68 -49.98 3.24
C PRO A 221 8.01 -50.63 3.63
N GLY A 222 8.10 -50.98 4.92
CA GLY A 222 8.76 -52.14 5.52
C GLY A 222 10.06 -52.76 4.93
N ARG A 223 11.12 -52.74 5.74
CA ARG A 223 12.10 -53.86 5.79
C ARG A 223 12.33 -54.34 7.22
N ARG A 224 12.23 -55.65 7.45
CA ARG A 224 12.48 -56.32 8.75
C ARG A 224 13.98 -56.48 9.03
N ARG A 225 14.46 -56.03 10.20
CA ARG A 225 15.48 -56.68 11.05
C ARG A 225 15.26 -56.22 12.51
N GLY A 226 15.45 -57.03 13.55
CA GLY A 226 15.76 -58.46 13.49
C GLY A 226 16.39 -59.15 14.72
N ARG A 227 16.33 -58.61 15.95
CA ARG A 227 16.79 -59.30 17.19
C ARG A 227 16.34 -58.54 18.46
N ARG A 228 16.46 -59.08 19.70
CA ARG A 228 15.85 -60.28 20.32
C ARG A 228 16.20 -60.30 21.82
N GLY A 229 15.20 -60.41 22.70
CA GLY A 229 15.35 -60.72 24.13
C GLY A 229 15.14 -59.51 25.07
N GLY A 230 14.57 -59.68 26.27
CA GLY A 230 13.89 -60.89 26.80
C GLY A 230 13.93 -61.01 28.32
N ARG A 231 12.85 -61.55 28.93
CA ARG A 231 12.57 -61.61 30.39
C ARG A 231 12.31 -60.22 30.99
N GLN A 232 11.54 -60.03 32.07
CA GLN A 232 10.95 -60.89 33.12
C GLN A 232 9.55 -60.25 33.43
N ALA A 233 8.41 -60.90 33.67
CA ALA A 233 8.05 -61.91 34.69
C ALA A 233 8.58 -61.56 36.10
N GLY A 234 7.80 -61.28 37.14
CA GLY A 234 6.34 -61.25 37.27
C GLY A 234 5.93 -61.77 38.65
N ALA A 235 5.47 -60.87 39.52
CA ALA A 235 4.85 -61.11 40.83
C ALA A 235 4.09 -59.83 41.22
#